data_AF-A0A4Q6C376-F1
#
_entry.id   AF-A0A4Q6C376-F1
#
_cell.length_a   1.000
_cell.length_b   1.000
_cell.length_c   1.000
_cell.angle_alpha   90.00
_cell.angle_beta   90.00
_cell.angle_gamma   90.00
#
_symmetry.space_group_name_H-M   'P 1'
#
loop_
_entity.id
_entity.type
_entity.pdbx_description
1 polymer ?
#
loop_
_entity_poly.entity_id
_entity_poly.type
_entity_poly.pdbx_seq_one_letter_code
_entity_poly.pdbx_strand_id
1 'polypeptide(L)'
;HKEMKSIGLVTRVIKEEGSGRELAAVYVPTTPNPTSGYLEIVPVELLTPTDWTVDQAMSFIISGGAVSPESIPFTRAGERT
;
A
#
# COMPACT_ATOMS: atom_id res chain seq x y z
N HIS A 1 -5.85 9.66 2.25
CA HIS A 1 -6.24 10.68 3.27
C HIS A 1 -5.31 10.54 4.48
N LYS A 2 -5.20 11.51 5.40
CA LYS A 2 -4.39 11.31 6.63
C LYS A 2 -5.06 10.34 7.61
N GLU A 3 -6.39 10.36 7.64
CA GLU A 3 -7.22 9.56 8.55
C GLU A 3 -7.83 8.30 7.90
N MET A 4 -7.42 7.97 6.67
CA MET A 4 -7.90 6.77 5.97
C MET A 4 -6.81 6.23 5.05
N LYS A 5 -6.68 4.90 5.04
CA LYS A 5 -5.68 4.14 4.28
C LYS A 5 -6.37 3.07 3.43
N SER A 6 -5.73 2.72 2.34
CA SER A 6 -6.05 1.55 1.53
C SER A 6 -4.87 0.59 1.58
N ILE A 7 -5.14 -0.71 1.47
CA ILE A 7 -4.08 -1.70 1.27
C ILE A 7 -3.72 -1.74 -0.21
N GLY A 8 -2.41 -1.70 -0.49
CA GLY A 8 -1.89 -1.77 -1.84
C GLY A 8 -0.62 -2.63 -1.89
N LEU A 9 -0.38 -3.22 -3.06
CA LEU A 9 0.79 -4.03 -3.35
C LEU A 9 1.77 -3.21 -4.16
N VAL A 10 2.97 -2.96 -3.63
CA VAL A 10 4.05 -2.31 -4.37
C VAL A 10 4.57 -3.28 -5.42
N THR A 11 4.37 -2.97 -6.69
CA THR A 11 4.79 -3.83 -7.81
C THR A 11 6.13 -3.40 -8.38
N ARG A 12 6.47 -2.11 -8.26
CA ARG A 12 7.73 -1.55 -8.75
C ARG A 12 8.07 -0.24 -8.04
N VAL A 13 9.37 0.00 -7.85
CA VAL A 13 9.91 1.32 -7.52
C VAL A 13 10.60 1.89 -8.75
N ILE A 14 10.32 3.16 -9.06
CA ILE A 14 10.86 3.92 -10.19
C ILE A 14 11.38 5.27 -9.69
N LYS A 15 12.20 5.94 -10.50
CA LYS A 15 12.70 7.29 -10.20
C LYS A 15 11.91 8.33 -11.00
N GLU A 16 11.47 9.39 -10.32
CA GLU A 16 10.88 10.59 -10.91
C GLU A 16 11.92 11.29 -11.79
N GLU A 17 11.51 11.68 -13.00
CA GLU A 17 12.38 12.41 -13.92
C GLU A 17 12.69 13.81 -13.37
N GLY A 18 13.94 14.25 -13.50
CA GLY A 18 14.41 15.54 -13.00
C GLY A 18 14.78 15.53 -11.51
N SER A 19 13.86 15.19 -10.62
CA SER A 19 14.12 15.22 -9.17
C SER A 19 14.91 14.00 -8.67
N GLY A 20 14.80 12.86 -9.38
CA GLY A 20 15.37 11.57 -8.96
C GLY A 20 14.66 10.93 -7.77
N ARG A 21 13.55 11.51 -7.28
CA ARG A 21 12.76 10.99 -6.15
C ARG A 21 12.22 9.60 -6.44
N GLU A 22 12.18 8.73 -5.43
CA GLU A 22 11.59 7.40 -5.59
C GLU A 22 10.06 7.46 -5.57
N LEU A 23 9.46 6.85 -6.59
CA LEU A 23 8.02 6.64 -6.71
C LEU A 23 7.74 5.14 -6.71
N ALA A 24 6.67 4.74 -6.06
CA ALA A 24 6.15 3.38 -6.09
C ALA A 24 4.95 3.29 -7.05
N ALA A 25 4.95 2.27 -7.89
CA ALA A 25 3.76 1.78 -8.55
C ALA A 25 3.04 0.82 -7.60
N VAL A 26 1.83 1.19 -7.19
CA VAL A 26 1.04 0.48 -6.19
C VAL A 26 -0.25 0.02 -6.83
N TYR A 27 -0.44 -1.30 -6.89
CA TYR A 27 -1.74 -1.87 -7.24
C TYR A 27 -2.64 -1.87 -6.01
N VAL A 28 -3.77 -1.16 -6.09
CA VAL A 28 -4.78 -1.10 -5.03
C VAL A 28 -6.00 -1.90 -5.50
N PRO A 29 -6.16 -3.15 -5.03
CA PRO A 29 -7.28 -3.99 -5.41
C PRO A 29 -8.59 -3.56 -4.73
N THR A 30 -9.70 -3.89 -5.36
CA THR A 30 -11.02 -3.81 -4.73
C THR A 30 -11.29 -5.04 -3.86
N THR A 31 -11.87 -4.84 -2.69
CA THR A 31 -12.35 -5.93 -1.81
C THR A 31 -13.79 -6.31 -2.14
N PRO A 32 -14.22 -7.57 -1.96
CA PRO A 32 -13.41 -8.75 -1.62
C PRO A 32 -12.77 -9.42 -2.85
N ASN A 33 -13.08 -8.97 -4.07
CA ASN A 33 -12.61 -9.60 -5.29
C ASN A 33 -11.43 -8.82 -5.89
N PRO A 34 -10.17 -9.27 -5.72
CA PRO A 34 -8.97 -8.55 -6.16
C PRO A 34 -8.70 -8.69 -7.67
N THR A 35 -9.75 -8.81 -8.47
CA THR A 35 -9.66 -8.86 -9.94
C THR A 35 -9.66 -7.46 -10.54
N SER A 36 -10.32 -6.50 -9.87
CA SER A 36 -10.34 -5.08 -10.25
C SER A 36 -9.59 -4.22 -9.25
N GLY A 37 -9.29 -2.98 -9.63
CA GLY A 37 -8.57 -2.04 -8.80
C GLY A 37 -8.07 -0.86 -9.60
N TYR A 38 -7.18 -0.11 -9.00
CA TYR A 38 -6.49 1.02 -9.62
C TYR A 38 -4.99 0.88 -9.41
N LEU A 39 -4.23 1.46 -10.35
CA LEU A 39 -2.80 1.62 -10.23
C LEU A 39 -2.53 3.05 -9.78
N GLU A 40 -1.87 3.21 -8.64
CA GLU A 40 -1.41 4.51 -8.15
C GLU A 40 0.11 4.63 -8.31
N ILE A 41 0.57 5.83 -8.68
CA ILE A 41 2.00 6.19 -8.63
C ILE A 41 2.16 7.18 -7.48
N VAL A 42 2.89 6.78 -6.44
CA VAL A 42 2.96 7.52 -5.17
C VAL A 42 4.41 7.66 -4.71
N PRO A 43 4.84 8.82 -4.19
CA PRO A 43 6.16 8.96 -3.58
C PRO A 43 6.36 7.97 -2.42
N VAL A 44 7.51 7.32 -2.38
CA VAL A 44 7.79 6.25 -1.39
C VAL A 44 7.68 6.77 0.05
N GLU A 45 8.09 8.00 0.31
CA GLU A 45 8.03 8.63 1.62
C GLU A 45 6.59 8.83 2.15
N LEU A 46 5.60 8.84 1.25
CA LEU A 46 4.19 8.98 1.60
C LEU A 46 3.50 7.63 1.86
N LEU A 47 4.17 6.52 1.56
CA LEU A 47 3.68 5.18 1.87
C LEU A 47 3.79 4.87 3.35
N THR A 48 2.98 3.91 3.78
CA THR A 48 3.04 3.32 5.12
C THR A 48 3.47 1.87 4.95
N PRO A 49 4.77 1.55 5.11
CA PRO A 49 5.25 0.19 4.89
C PRO A 49 4.65 -0.75 5.93
N THR A 50 4.33 -1.96 5.49
CA THR A 50 3.92 -3.09 6.33
C THR A 50 4.96 -4.19 6.20
N ASP A 51 5.07 -5.02 7.23
CA ASP A 51 5.83 -6.27 7.24
C ASP A 51 4.97 -7.47 6.82
N TRP A 52 3.80 -7.21 6.24
CA TRP A 52 2.88 -8.25 5.81
C TRP A 52 3.45 -8.99 4.60
N THR A 53 3.31 -10.31 4.64
CA THR A 53 3.45 -11.15 3.44
C THR A 53 2.35 -10.84 2.43
N VAL A 54 2.58 -11.16 1.16
CA VAL A 54 1.56 -11.01 0.11
C VAL A 54 0.30 -11.81 0.48
N ASP A 55 0.44 -13.01 1.03
CA ASP A 55 -0.68 -13.86 1.43
C ASP A 55 -1.52 -13.23 2.56
N GLN A 56 -0.89 -12.57 3.53
CA GLN A 56 -1.60 -11.83 4.58
C GLN A 56 -2.38 -10.65 4.01
N ALA A 57 -1.75 -9.86 3.13
CA ALA A 57 -2.42 -8.76 2.45
C ALA A 57 -3.61 -9.23 1.61
N MET A 58 -3.42 -10.30 0.83
CA MET A 58 -4.47 -10.89 -0.01
C MET A 58 -5.61 -11.48 0.82
N SER A 59 -5.31 -12.14 1.93
CA SER A 59 -6.33 -12.65 2.86
C SER A 59 -7.16 -11.52 3.46
N PHE A 60 -6.51 -10.40 3.82
CA PHE A 60 -7.21 -9.20 4.29
C PHE A 60 -8.12 -8.61 3.21
N ILE A 61 -7.62 -8.49 1.98
CA ILE A 61 -8.39 -7.97 0.84
C ILE A 61 -9.59 -8.88 0.54
N ILE A 62 -9.38 -10.20 0.42
CA ILE A 62 -10.41 -11.17 0.05
C ILE A 62 -11.48 -11.31 1.12
N SER A 63 -11.09 -11.19 2.39
CA SER A 63 -12.04 -11.23 3.50
C SER A 63 -12.79 -9.91 3.72
N GLY A 64 -12.51 -8.87 2.94
CA GLY A 64 -13.09 -7.54 3.16
C GLY A 64 -12.64 -6.90 4.48
N GLY A 65 -11.46 -7.27 4.97
CA GLY A 65 -10.86 -6.78 6.20
C GLY A 65 -11.12 -7.63 7.45
N ALA A 66 -11.85 -8.76 7.34
CA ALA A 66 -12.18 -9.59 8.49
C ALA A 66 -11.01 -10.48 8.97
N VAL A 67 -10.09 -10.85 8.06
CA VAL A 67 -8.91 -11.67 8.38
C VAL A 67 -7.66 -10.79 8.30
N SER A 68 -7.14 -10.37 9.45
CA SER A 68 -5.98 -9.49 9.55
C SER A 68 -4.99 -9.94 10.62
N PRO A 69 -3.70 -9.59 10.49
CA PRO A 69 -2.81 -9.43 11.63
C PRO A 69 -3.40 -8.52 12.70
N GLU A 70 -2.96 -8.69 13.96
CA GLU A 70 -3.50 -7.94 15.12
C GLU A 70 -3.18 -6.44 15.07
N SER A 71 -2.14 -6.04 14.33
CA SER A 71 -1.71 -4.64 14.22
C SER A 71 -1.43 -4.23 12.78
N ILE A 72 -1.73 -2.97 12.46
CA ILE A 72 -1.44 -2.34 11.17
C ILE A 72 -0.71 -1.02 11.41
N PRO A 73 0.45 -0.77 10.77
CA PRO A 73 1.07 0.54 10.84
C PRO A 73 0.21 1.57 10.11
N PHE A 74 -0.07 2.70 10.77
CA PHE A 74 -0.90 3.76 10.21
C PHE A 74 -0.09 5.02 9.81
N THR A 75 1.01 5.28 10.52
CA THR A 75 1.88 6.44 10.32
C THR A 75 2.74 6.29 9.08
N ARG A 76 2.82 7.33 8.25
CA ARG A 76 3.66 7.32 7.04
C ARG A 76 5.15 7.19 7.37
N ALA A 77 5.94 6.70 6.43
CA ALA A 77 7.38 6.62 6.59
C ALA A 77 8.01 8.00 6.85
N GLY A 78 7.65 9.01 6.06
CA GLY A 78 8.19 10.37 6.21
C GLY A 78 7.76 11.11 7.48
N GLU A 79 6.77 10.60 8.22
CA GLU A 79 6.24 11.23 9.44
C GLU A 79 6.82 10.59 10.73
N ARG A 80 7.66 9.55 10.64
CA ARG A 80 8.27 8.84 11.79
C ARG A 80 9.57 9.49 12.31
N THR A 81 9.81 10.76 12.01
CA THR A 81 11.01 11.49 12.44
C THR A 81 10.75 12.28 13.71
#